data_AF-A0A6G1S6M7-F1
#
_entry.id   AF-A0A6G1S6M7-F1
#
_cell.length_a   1.000
_cell.length_b   1.000
_cell.length_c   1.000
_cell.angle_alpha   90.00
_cell.angle_beta   90.00
_cell.angle_gamma   90.00
#
_symmetry.space_group_name_H-M   'P 1'
#
loop_
_entity.id
_entity.type
_entity.pdbx_description
1 polymer ?
#
loop_
_entity_poly.entity_id
_entity_poly.type
_entity_poly.pdbx_seq_one_letter_code
_entity_poly.pdbx_strand_id
1 'polypeptide(L)'
;AKKMAVRKLKHVMWDLLLPPENRAEKSTIEHNDVTMIENGHSESNSVSGDQATMIETTKKTPSPTPSEVRLAFSNLYGELPVRVSSKMAHDLSQPIAFVTLLHLANEKNLKLIPNQDLKDFIIEQDDVTA
;
A
#
# COMPACT_ATOMS: atom_id res chain seq x y z
N ALA A 1 -14.34 -18.77 -21.49
CA ALA A 1 -13.60 -18.51 -20.24
C ALA A 1 -13.42 -17.00 -20.06
N LYS A 2 -13.88 -16.44 -18.93
CA LYS A 2 -13.82 -15.00 -18.63
C LYS A 2 -12.37 -14.62 -18.36
N LYS A 3 -11.68 -14.04 -19.35
CA LYS A 3 -10.29 -13.59 -19.20
C LYS A 3 -10.28 -12.32 -18.37
N MET A 4 -10.20 -12.45 -17.05
CA MET A 4 -9.77 -11.35 -16.19
C MET A 4 -8.46 -10.79 -16.77
N ALA A 5 -8.33 -9.46 -16.80
CA ALA A 5 -7.15 -8.82 -17.34
C ALA A 5 -5.98 -8.95 -16.36
N VAL A 6 -5.47 -10.18 -16.15
CA VAL A 6 -4.39 -10.51 -15.21
C VAL A 6 -3.17 -9.63 -15.44
N ARG A 7 -2.86 -9.29 -16.70
CA ARG A 7 -1.78 -8.34 -17.05
C ARG A 7 -1.99 -6.96 -16.43
N LYS A 8 -3.22 -6.43 -16.48
CA LYS A 8 -3.57 -5.15 -15.86
C LYS A 8 -3.53 -5.25 -14.34
N LEU A 9 -4.06 -6.34 -13.77
CA LEU A 9 -4.03 -6.57 -12.32
C LEU A 9 -2.60 -6.63 -11.78
N LYS A 10 -1.71 -7.37 -12.47
CA LYS A 10 -0.28 -7.43 -12.12
C LYS A 10 0.39 -6.06 -12.16
N HIS A 11 0.10 -5.26 -13.18
CA HIS A 11 0.67 -3.92 -13.30
C HIS A 11 0.22 -3.02 -12.15
N VAL A 12 -1.10 -2.95 -11.88
CA VAL A 12 -1.64 -2.16 -10.78
C VAL A 12 -1.09 -2.63 -9.42
N MET A 13 -1.02 -3.95 -9.21
CA MET A 13 -0.49 -4.53 -7.98
C MET A 13 1.01 -4.22 -7.80
N TRP A 14 1.78 -4.22 -8.88
CA TRP A 14 3.19 -3.83 -8.85
C TRP A 14 3.37 -2.33 -8.56
N ASP A 15 2.57 -1.47 -9.18
CA ASP A 15 2.63 -0.02 -8.95
C ASP A 15 2.31 0.34 -7.49
N LEU A 16 1.40 -0.42 -6.85
CA LEU A 16 1.09 -0.27 -5.44
C LEU A 16 2.23 -0.73 -4.51
N LEU A 17 3.06 -1.65 -4.95
CA LEU A 17 4.22 -2.10 -4.16
C LEU A 17 5.38 -1.09 -4.22
N LEU A 18 5.45 -0.25 -5.25
CA LEU A 18 6.49 0.77 -5.35
C LEU A 18 6.22 1.97 -4.42
N PRO A 19 7.27 2.54 -3.81
CA PRO A 19 7.14 3.76 -3.02
C PRO A 19 6.62 4.92 -3.87
N PRO A 20 5.91 5.89 -3.26
CA PRO A 20 5.20 6.94 -3.98
C PRO A 20 6.09 7.80 -4.88
N GLU A 21 7.37 7.93 -4.56
CA GLU A 21 8.40 8.60 -5.38
C GLU A 21 8.64 7.93 -6.75
N ASN A 22 8.40 6.62 -6.84
CA ASN A 22 8.56 5.81 -8.05
C ASN A 22 7.22 5.47 -8.73
N ARG A 23 6.09 5.89 -8.13
CA ARG A 23 4.76 5.77 -8.75
C ARG A 23 4.63 6.90 -9.75
N ALA A 24 5.00 6.65 -11.01
CA ALA A 24 4.86 7.62 -12.09
C ALA A 24 3.53 8.38 -11.99
N GLU A 25 3.59 9.71 -11.89
CA GLU A 25 2.45 10.60 -11.85
C GLU A 25 1.59 10.41 -13.10
N LYS A 26 0.57 9.54 -13.01
CA LYS A 26 -0.43 9.45 -14.06
C LYS A 26 -1.76 8.91 -13.56
N SER A 27 -2.56 9.81 -13.00
CA SER A 27 -3.99 9.89 -13.35
C SER A 27 -4.60 11.21 -12.89
N THR A 28 -4.70 12.13 -13.83
CA THR A 28 -5.77 13.13 -13.94
C THR A 28 -7.11 12.51 -13.56
N ILE A 29 -7.73 13.03 -12.50
CA ILE A 29 -9.16 12.84 -12.25
C ILE A 29 -9.84 14.15 -12.65
N GLU A 30 -10.35 14.20 -13.88
CA GLU A 30 -11.49 15.04 -14.21
C GLU A 30 -12.75 14.22 -13.94
N HIS A 31 -13.63 14.69 -13.05
CA HIS A 31 -15.01 15.11 -13.37
C HIS A 31 -15.72 15.61 -12.10
N ASN A 32 -16.31 16.80 -12.26
CA ASN A 32 -17.21 17.54 -11.39
C ASN A 32 -18.36 16.69 -10.80
N ASP A 33 -18.84 17.02 -9.59
CA ASP A 33 -19.95 17.95 -9.35
C ASP A 33 -20.19 18.14 -7.84
N VAL A 34 -20.93 19.18 -7.51
CA VAL A 34 -21.02 19.94 -6.26
C VAL A 34 -22.05 19.33 -5.29
N THR A 35 -21.85 19.47 -3.98
CA THR A 35 -22.90 19.98 -3.07
C THR A 35 -22.34 20.42 -1.73
N MET A 36 -22.66 21.68 -1.42
CA MET A 36 -22.44 22.40 -0.18
C MET A 36 -23.20 21.74 0.98
N ILE A 37 -22.55 21.58 2.15
CA ILE A 37 -23.24 21.62 3.43
C ILE A 37 -22.43 22.48 4.42
N GLU A 38 -23.16 23.41 5.00
CA GLU A 38 -22.83 24.49 5.92
C GLU A 38 -22.46 23.96 7.31
N ASN A 39 -21.30 24.35 7.85
CA ASN A 39 -20.89 24.04 9.23
C ASN A 39 -21.20 25.22 10.16
N GLY A 40 -22.00 24.96 11.19
CA GLY A 40 -22.21 25.84 12.33
C GLY A 40 -21.08 25.79 13.36
N HIS A 41 -20.92 26.93 14.03
CA HIS A 41 -20.32 27.24 15.34
C HIS A 41 -20.44 26.11 16.40
N SER A 42 -19.62 25.90 17.43
CA SER A 42 -18.84 26.78 18.34
C SER A 42 -17.89 25.93 19.22
N GLU A 43 -16.85 26.57 19.79
CA GLU A 43 -16.33 26.48 21.21
C GLU A 43 -16.01 25.09 21.84
N SER A 44 -15.05 24.85 22.73
CA SER A 44 -14.02 25.60 23.47
C SER A 44 -13.21 24.56 24.31
N ASN A 45 -12.16 25.03 25.00
CA ASN A 45 -11.45 24.41 26.15
C ASN A 45 -10.45 23.27 25.89
N SER A 46 -9.34 23.10 26.63
CA SER A 46 -8.52 23.93 27.52
C SER A 46 -7.41 23.02 28.11
N VAL A 47 -6.14 23.45 28.00
CA VAL A 47 -5.08 23.44 29.04
C VAL A 47 -4.62 22.14 29.77
N SER A 48 -3.28 22.05 29.87
CA SER A 48 -2.40 21.53 30.96
C SER A 48 -1.58 20.26 30.73
N GLY A 49 -0.26 20.38 30.97
CA GLY A 49 0.50 19.42 31.77
C GLY A 49 1.86 18.96 31.22
N ASP A 50 2.94 19.59 31.65
CA ASP A 50 4.33 19.13 31.50
C ASP A 50 4.60 17.77 32.18
N GLN A 51 5.44 16.91 31.58
CA GLN A 51 6.72 16.49 32.17
C GLN A 51 7.50 15.47 31.30
N ALA A 52 8.82 15.61 31.38
CA ALA A 52 9.85 14.95 30.59
C ALA A 52 10.09 13.48 30.96
N THR A 53 10.56 12.70 29.97
CA THR A 53 11.60 11.69 30.21
C THR A 53 12.44 11.50 28.95
N MET A 54 13.73 11.80 29.10
CA MET A 54 14.80 11.54 28.16
C MET A 54 15.17 10.05 28.19
N ILE A 55 15.37 9.44 27.04
CA ILE A 55 16.36 8.37 26.86
C ILE A 55 16.95 8.51 25.45
N GLU A 56 18.05 9.25 25.39
CA GLU A 56 19.00 9.24 24.30
C GLU A 56 20.05 8.16 24.60
N THR A 57 20.16 7.16 23.74
CA THR A 57 21.42 6.42 23.55
C THR A 57 21.57 6.15 22.06
N THR A 58 22.20 7.14 21.42
CA THR A 58 23.11 7.04 20.27
C THR A 58 23.87 5.70 20.21
N LYS A 59 24.22 5.04 19.09
CA LYS A 59 24.36 5.36 17.66
C LYS A 59 24.59 4.01 16.93
N LYS A 60 23.95 3.79 15.78
CA LYS A 60 24.64 3.39 14.54
C LYS A 60 23.73 3.57 13.33
N THR A 61 23.95 4.66 12.61
CA THR A 61 23.47 4.88 11.24
C THR A 61 24.06 3.81 10.31
N PRO A 62 23.26 3.27 9.39
CA PRO A 62 23.55 3.49 7.98
C PRO A 62 22.34 4.18 7.33
N SER A 63 22.56 5.35 6.73
CA SER A 63 22.40 5.56 5.29
C SER A 63 20.96 5.36 4.83
N PRO A 64 20.26 6.37 4.27
CA PRO A 64 19.03 6.10 3.53
C PRO A 64 19.39 5.29 2.27
N THR A 65 19.40 3.97 2.43
CA THR A 65 19.47 2.97 1.37
C THR A 65 18.13 2.95 0.61
N PRO A 66 18.16 2.68 -0.69
CA PRO A 66 17.06 3.02 -1.59
C PRO A 66 15.82 2.18 -1.30
N SER A 67 14.74 2.85 -0.88
CA SER A 67 13.37 2.52 -1.31
C SER A 67 12.94 1.05 -1.17
N GLU A 68 13.14 0.43 0.00
CA GLU A 68 12.74 -0.97 0.24
C GLU A 68 11.21 -1.11 0.16
N VAL A 69 10.72 -1.87 -0.84
CA VAL A 69 9.32 -2.30 -0.90
C VAL A 69 9.02 -3.09 0.37
N ARG A 70 8.12 -2.59 1.22
CA ARG A 70 7.65 -3.27 2.43
C ARG A 70 6.19 -2.96 2.70
N LEU A 71 5.29 -3.89 2.39
CA LEU A 71 3.84 -3.67 2.47
C LEU A 71 3.10 -4.91 2.96
N ALA A 72 2.14 -4.73 3.87
CA ALA A 72 1.24 -5.82 4.28
C ALA A 72 0.26 -6.16 3.14
N PHE A 73 -0.04 -7.46 2.95
CA PHE A 73 -0.97 -7.88 1.90
C PHE A 73 -2.39 -7.34 2.13
N SER A 74 -2.84 -7.21 3.38
CA SER A 74 -4.13 -6.58 3.71
C SER A 74 -4.23 -5.14 3.17
N ASN A 75 -3.18 -4.32 3.32
CA ASN A 75 -3.13 -2.95 2.82
C ASN A 75 -3.17 -2.92 1.28
N LEU A 76 -2.35 -3.76 0.64
CA LEU A 76 -2.35 -3.92 -0.82
C LEU A 76 -3.75 -4.31 -1.33
N TYR A 77 -4.37 -5.30 -0.69
CA TYR A 77 -5.69 -5.81 -1.05
C TYR A 77 -6.79 -4.78 -0.83
N GLY A 78 -6.68 -3.94 0.20
CA GLY A 78 -7.61 -2.83 0.43
C GLY A 78 -7.56 -1.75 -0.66
N GLU A 79 -6.39 -1.46 -1.21
CA GLU A 79 -6.22 -0.45 -2.27
C GLU A 79 -6.57 -0.99 -3.67
N LEU A 80 -6.40 -2.29 -3.92
CA LEU A 80 -6.56 -2.89 -5.25
C LEU A 80 -7.93 -2.62 -5.91
N PRO A 81 -9.09 -2.80 -5.24
CA PRO A 81 -10.41 -2.55 -5.83
C PRO A 81 -10.60 -1.13 -6.34
N VAL A 82 -9.97 -0.14 -5.69
CA VAL A 82 -10.08 1.28 -6.04
C VAL A 82 -9.20 1.64 -7.25
N ARG A 83 -8.15 0.85 -7.51
CA ARG A 83 -7.18 1.09 -8.59
C ARG A 83 -7.45 0.30 -9.87
N VAL A 84 -8.44 -0.58 -9.87
CA VAL A 84 -8.85 -1.36 -11.05
C VAL A 84 -10.23 -0.94 -11.54
N SER A 85 -10.59 -1.32 -12.77
CA SER A 85 -11.95 -1.06 -13.28
C SER A 85 -13.02 -1.75 -12.41
N SER A 86 -14.22 -1.16 -12.32
CA SER A 86 -15.37 -1.73 -11.56
C SER A 86 -15.62 -3.22 -11.87
N LYS A 87 -15.52 -3.62 -13.15
CA LYS A 87 -15.63 -5.03 -13.56
C LYS A 87 -14.56 -5.92 -12.92
N MET A 88 -13.31 -5.46 -12.87
CA MET A 88 -12.21 -6.21 -12.26
C MET A 88 -12.34 -6.25 -10.74
N ALA A 89 -12.77 -5.15 -10.11
CA ALA A 89 -13.01 -5.10 -8.67
C ALA A 89 -14.09 -6.10 -8.25
N HIS A 90 -15.19 -6.19 -9.00
CA HIS A 90 -16.25 -7.18 -8.79
C HIS A 90 -15.75 -8.62 -8.92
N ASP A 91 -14.86 -8.88 -9.88
CA ASP A 91 -14.30 -10.21 -10.11
C ASP A 91 -13.06 -10.52 -9.24
N LEU A 92 -12.59 -9.55 -8.45
CA LEU A 92 -11.43 -9.69 -7.58
C LEU A 92 -11.83 -10.45 -6.32
N SER A 93 -11.04 -11.46 -5.98
CA SER A 93 -11.16 -12.19 -4.73
C SER A 93 -9.78 -12.35 -4.11
N GLN A 94 -9.75 -12.64 -2.80
CA GLN A 94 -8.50 -12.85 -2.08
C GLN A 94 -7.62 -13.95 -2.72
N PRO A 95 -8.16 -15.11 -3.16
CA PRO A 95 -7.36 -16.11 -3.89
C PRO A 95 -6.78 -15.59 -5.21
N ILE A 96 -7.54 -14.78 -5.95
CA ILE A 96 -7.07 -14.20 -7.22
C ILE A 96 -5.92 -13.22 -6.99
N ALA A 97 -6.06 -12.34 -6.01
CA ALA A 97 -5.01 -11.40 -5.65
C ALA A 97 -3.76 -12.14 -5.18
N PHE A 98 -3.94 -13.17 -4.36
CA PHE A 98 -2.85 -13.99 -3.85
C PHE A 98 -2.11 -14.74 -4.96
N VAL A 99 -2.82 -15.43 -5.87
CA VAL A 99 -2.18 -16.10 -7.03
C VAL A 99 -1.43 -15.10 -7.91
N THR A 100 -2.01 -13.91 -8.11
CA THR A 100 -1.35 -12.84 -8.87
C THR A 100 -0.06 -12.38 -8.20
N LEU A 101 -0.08 -12.25 -6.87
CA LEU A 101 1.09 -11.91 -6.08
C LEU A 101 2.16 -13.01 -6.13
N LEU A 102 1.79 -14.28 -6.09
CA LEU A 102 2.74 -15.40 -6.24
C LEU A 102 3.46 -15.35 -7.59
N HIS A 103 2.75 -14.99 -8.67
CA HIS A 103 3.39 -14.75 -9.96
C HIS A 103 4.36 -13.56 -9.91
N LEU A 104 3.98 -12.45 -9.27
CA LEU A 104 4.87 -11.30 -9.10
C LEU A 104 6.09 -11.62 -8.26
N ALA A 105 5.95 -12.43 -7.22
CA ALA A 105 7.06 -12.86 -6.36
C ALA A 105 8.16 -13.54 -7.17
N ASN A 106 7.77 -14.43 -8.10
CA ASN A 106 8.71 -15.08 -9.01
C ASN A 106 9.33 -14.12 -10.04
N GLU A 107 8.59 -13.11 -10.50
CA GLU A 107 9.04 -12.20 -11.57
C GLU A 107 9.86 -11.01 -11.06
N LYS A 108 9.65 -10.61 -9.81
CA LYS A 108 10.21 -9.41 -9.20
C LYS A 108 11.07 -9.70 -7.96
N ASN A 109 11.31 -10.99 -7.67
CA ASN A 109 12.05 -11.46 -6.51
C ASN A 109 11.46 -10.94 -5.19
N LEU A 110 10.15 -11.11 -5.02
CA LEU A 110 9.48 -10.72 -3.78
C LEU A 110 9.52 -11.85 -2.76
N LYS A 111 9.74 -11.49 -1.51
CA LYS A 111 9.64 -12.34 -0.33
C LYS A 111 8.30 -12.11 0.33
N LEU A 112 7.63 -13.21 0.68
CA LEU A 112 6.39 -13.20 1.45
C LEU A 112 6.69 -13.72 2.85
N ILE A 113 6.63 -12.83 3.84
CA ILE A 113 6.98 -13.13 5.23
C ILE A 113 5.68 -13.31 6.02
N PRO A 114 5.31 -14.55 6.39
CA PRO A 114 4.05 -14.81 7.06
C PRO A 114 4.04 -14.32 8.50
N ASN A 115 2.87 -13.88 8.94
CA ASN A 115 2.61 -13.59 10.34
C ASN A 115 2.44 -14.89 11.14
N GLN A 116 2.60 -14.83 12.47
CA GLN A 116 2.41 -16.00 13.34
C GLN A 116 0.99 -16.59 13.27
N ASP A 117 -0.02 -15.76 13.01
CA ASP A 117 -1.42 -16.17 12.94
C ASP A 117 -1.89 -16.54 11.52
N LEU A 118 -1.01 -16.41 10.51
CA LEU A 118 -1.28 -16.66 9.09
C LEU A 118 -2.46 -15.85 8.50
N LYS A 119 -2.93 -14.82 9.21
CA LYS A 119 -4.04 -13.99 8.72
C LYS A 119 -3.59 -12.98 7.67
N ASP A 120 -2.32 -12.62 7.71
CA ASP A 120 -1.68 -11.68 6.79
C ASP A 120 -0.19 -12.02 6.65
N PHE A 121 0.50 -11.28 5.78
CA PHE A 121 1.94 -11.41 5.55
C PHE A 121 2.53 -10.11 5.00
N ILE A 122 3.83 -9.90 5.22
CA ILE A 122 4.58 -8.77 4.67
C ILE A 122 5.16 -9.17 3.31
N ILE A 123 5.05 -8.25 2.36
CA ILE A 123 5.63 -8.33 1.01
C ILE A 123 6.89 -7.46 1.02
N GLU A 124 8.05 -8.07 0.76
CA GLU A 124 9.34 -7.39 0.68
C GLU A 124 9.99 -7.66 -0.68
N GLN A 125 10.68 -6.68 -1.25
CA GLN A 125 11.53 -6.92 -2.42
C GLN A 125 12.94 -7.27 -1.96
N ASP A 126 13.47 -8.39 -2.45
CA ASP A 126 14.86 -8.74 -2.17
C ASP A 126 15.77 -7.88 -3.04
N ASP A 127 16.62 -7.08 -2.41
CA ASP A 127 17.76 -6.46 -3.09
C ASP A 127 18.73 -7.58 -3.43
N VAL A 128 18.64 -8.08 -4.67
CA VAL A 128 19.66 -8.96 -5.24
C VAL A 128 20.94 -8.13 -5.40
N THR A 129 21.66 -7.95 -4.30
CA THR A 129 23.07 -7.56 -4.28
C THR A 129 23.87 -8.81 -4.58
N ALA A 130 23.98 -9.12 -5.88
CA ALA A 130 24.97 -10.06 -6.40
C ALA A 130 26.25 -9.32 -6.77
#